data_AF-A0A350LZ91-F1
#
_entry.id   AF-A0A350LZ91-F1
#
_cell.length_a   1.000
_cell.length_b   1.000
_cell.length_c   1.000
_cell.angle_alpha   90.00
_cell.angle_beta   90.00
_cell.angle_gamma   90.00
#
_symmetry.space_group_name_H-M   'P 1'
#
loop_
_entity.id
_entity.type
_entity.pdbx_description
1 polymer ?
#
loop_
_entity_poly.entity_id
_entity_poly.type
_entity_poly.pdbx_seq_one_letter_code
_entity_poly.pdbx_strand_id
1 'polypeptide(L)'
;MTKTIISLFFYFFIFFYPQFVVADDCPDEDPPDQCDLTPSPSGLSAGGGNGGGGGNCGFPDPDPPPDPDPPPDPDPDHPDDTMDVSTIHPYLTPTPYSNIAVFTGGFYPSTGILLQRLNIEYALHRDVPELDDHSIFIIPSGALMGKEDSLVFKQALKDYAKDGGTIICFSQQYG
;
A
#
# COMPACT_ATOMS: atom_id res chain seq x y z
N MET A 1 8.97 -0.54 37.45
CA MET A 1 9.13 -1.45 36.30
C MET A 1 9.27 -0.58 35.06
N THR A 2 10.51 -0.46 34.57
CA THR A 2 10.87 0.47 33.49
C THR A 2 10.81 -0.32 32.18
N LYS A 3 9.86 -0.01 31.30
CA LYS A 3 9.72 -0.69 30.00
C LYS A 3 10.74 -0.09 29.02
N THR A 4 11.71 -0.89 28.63
CA THR A 4 12.71 -0.60 27.59
C THR A 4 12.03 -0.57 26.22
N ILE A 5 12.08 0.56 25.53
CA ILE A 5 11.64 0.69 24.13
C ILE A 5 12.85 0.33 23.25
N ILE A 6 12.82 -0.86 22.65
CA ILE A 6 13.77 -1.24 21.59
C ILE A 6 13.19 -0.70 20.28
N SER A 7 13.76 0.41 19.80
CA SER A 7 13.45 0.99 18.50
C SER A 7 14.20 0.20 17.42
N LEU A 8 13.54 -0.77 16.80
CA LEU A 8 14.00 -1.38 15.55
C LEU A 8 13.44 -0.54 14.40
N PHE A 9 14.34 0.16 13.70
CA PHE A 9 14.06 0.89 12.46
C PHE A 9 13.65 -0.09 11.35
N PHE A 10 12.38 -0.50 11.36
CA PHE A 10 11.66 -0.79 10.12
C PHE A 10 11.01 0.52 9.71
N TYR A 11 11.23 0.95 8.46
CA TYR A 11 10.52 2.05 7.81
C TYR A 11 9.03 1.67 7.61
N PHE A 12 8.32 1.40 8.70
CA PHE A 12 6.89 1.65 8.75
C PHE A 12 6.77 3.14 9.06
N PHE A 13 6.05 3.87 8.22
CA PHE A 13 5.50 5.17 8.59
C PHE A 13 4.50 4.92 9.74
N ILE A 14 5.01 4.69 10.95
CA ILE A 14 4.24 4.86 12.17
C ILE A 14 4.06 6.36 12.25
N PHE A 15 2.91 6.85 11.80
CA PHE A 15 2.41 8.12 12.27
C PHE A 15 2.21 7.97 13.78
N PHE A 16 3.27 8.20 14.55
CA PHE A 16 3.13 8.81 15.86
C PHE A 16 2.46 10.14 15.55
N TYR A 17 1.13 10.19 15.59
CA TYR A 17 0.43 11.46 15.70
C TYR A 17 1.00 12.11 16.96
N PRO A 18 1.85 13.16 16.84
CA PRO A 18 2.31 13.85 18.02
C PRO A 18 1.09 14.61 18.49
N GLN A 19 0.46 14.14 19.58
CA GLN A 19 -0.62 14.86 20.26
C GLN A 19 -1.77 15.23 19.30
N PHE A 20 -2.81 14.40 19.27
CA PHE A 20 -4.13 14.88 18.86
C PHE A 20 -4.57 15.94 19.90
N VAL A 21 -4.06 17.16 19.76
CA VAL A 21 -4.64 18.35 20.36
C VAL A 21 -5.99 18.46 19.71
N VAL A 22 -7.03 18.16 20.49
CA VAL A 22 -8.39 18.60 20.17
C VAL A 22 -8.27 20.11 20.05
N ALA A 23 -8.24 20.62 18.82
CA ALA A 23 -8.44 22.02 18.55
C ALA A 23 -9.90 22.30 18.92
N ASP A 24 -10.11 22.79 20.14
CA ASP A 24 -11.28 23.60 20.44
C ASP A 24 -11.26 24.82 19.50
N ASP A 25 -12.39 25.02 18.81
CA ASP A 25 -12.77 26.21 18.04
C ASP A 25 -11.77 26.73 16.98
N CYS A 26 -11.92 26.24 15.74
CA CYS A 26 -11.63 27.09 14.58
C CYS A 26 -12.86 27.99 14.33
N PRO A 27 -12.76 29.33 14.45
CA PRO A 27 -13.83 30.22 14.05
C PRO A 27 -14.04 30.16 12.53
N ASP A 28 -15.29 30.32 12.13
CA ASP A 28 -15.82 30.27 10.77
C ASP A 28 -14.86 30.85 9.72
N GLU A 29 -14.28 29.99 8.87
CA GLU A 29 -13.62 30.43 7.64
C GLU A 29 -14.66 30.66 6.53
N ASP A 30 -14.49 31.80 5.87
CA ASP A 30 -15.30 32.34 4.79
C ASP A 30 -15.54 31.36 3.62
N PRO A 31 -16.66 31.52 2.89
CA PRO A 31 -17.03 30.62 1.79
C PRO A 31 -16.04 30.66 0.62
N PRO A 32 -15.82 29.53 -0.07
CA PRO A 32 -14.84 29.44 -1.15
C PRO A 32 -15.28 30.19 -2.41
N ASP A 33 -14.38 31.04 -2.91
CA ASP A 33 -14.46 31.65 -4.23
C ASP A 33 -14.44 30.60 -5.35
N GLN A 34 -15.34 30.78 -6.30
CA GLN A 34 -15.59 29.91 -7.45
C GLN A 34 -14.36 29.82 -8.36
N CYS A 35 -13.81 28.62 -8.51
CA CYS A 35 -12.82 28.32 -9.54
C CYS A 35 -13.52 28.04 -10.87
N ASP A 36 -13.39 29.00 -11.80
CA ASP A 36 -13.85 28.95 -13.18
C ASP A 36 -13.05 27.90 -13.98
N LEU A 37 -13.72 26.85 -14.44
CA LEU A 37 -13.17 25.78 -15.27
C LEU A 37 -13.48 26.07 -16.74
N THR A 38 -12.52 26.63 -17.47
CA THR A 38 -12.57 26.68 -18.93
C THR A 38 -11.69 25.56 -19.53
N PRO A 39 -12.22 24.72 -20.45
CA PRO A 39 -11.44 23.67 -21.08
C PRO A 39 -10.59 24.18 -22.26
N SER A 40 -9.33 23.76 -22.31
CA SER A 40 -8.42 23.93 -23.46
C SER A 40 -8.73 22.92 -24.59
N PRO A 41 -8.68 23.33 -25.87
CA PRO A 41 -8.94 22.43 -26.99
C PRO A 41 -7.72 21.62 -27.43
N SER A 42 -7.97 20.35 -27.73
CA SER A 42 -7.03 19.36 -28.27
C SER A 42 -6.58 19.67 -29.70
N GLY A 43 -5.27 19.66 -29.93
CA GLY A 43 -4.66 19.74 -31.26
C GLY A 43 -4.46 18.37 -31.89
N LEU A 44 -5.05 18.14 -33.07
CA LEU A 44 -4.69 17.08 -34.00
C LEU A 44 -3.33 17.37 -34.65
N SER A 45 -2.49 16.34 -34.85
CA SER A 45 -1.42 16.37 -35.86
C SER A 45 -1.35 15.03 -36.59
N ALA A 46 -1.48 15.11 -37.91
CA ALA A 46 -1.37 14.04 -38.88
C ALA A 46 -0.19 14.34 -39.82
N GLY A 47 0.56 13.31 -40.21
CA GLY A 47 1.54 13.34 -41.31
C GLY A 47 2.30 12.01 -41.31
N GLY A 48 2.33 11.17 -42.35
CA GLY A 48 2.11 11.40 -43.77
C GLY A 48 3.44 11.68 -44.47
N GLY A 49 4.04 10.70 -45.14
CA GLY A 49 5.26 10.91 -45.93
C GLY A 49 5.73 9.66 -46.68
N ASN A 50 5.74 9.76 -48.01
CA ASN A 50 5.85 8.71 -49.02
C ASN A 50 7.05 9.00 -49.94
N GLY A 51 7.59 7.97 -50.62
CA GLY A 51 8.48 8.11 -51.79
C GLY A 51 9.98 8.00 -51.49
N GLY A 52 10.85 7.47 -52.34
CA GLY A 52 10.68 6.94 -53.70
C GLY A 52 12.04 6.95 -54.42
N GLY A 53 12.41 5.83 -55.05
CA GLY A 53 13.16 5.71 -56.31
C GLY A 53 14.58 6.30 -56.48
N GLY A 54 15.55 5.42 -56.77
CA GLY A 54 16.83 5.80 -57.36
C GLY A 54 17.80 4.62 -57.50
N GLY A 55 17.63 3.80 -58.54
CA GLY A 55 18.49 2.64 -58.82
C GLY A 55 19.83 3.04 -59.42
N ASN A 56 20.92 2.83 -58.68
CA ASN A 56 22.30 2.95 -59.12
C ASN A 56 22.86 1.54 -59.37
N CYS A 57 23.27 1.22 -60.60
CA CYS A 57 23.94 -0.03 -60.94
C CYS A 57 25.45 0.08 -60.65
N GLY A 58 25.79 0.20 -59.36
CA GLY A 58 27.16 0.07 -58.88
C GLY A 58 27.60 -1.39 -58.90
N PHE A 59 28.89 -1.62 -59.17
CA PHE A 59 29.56 -2.91 -58.98
C PHE A 59 29.22 -3.48 -57.58
N PRO A 60 29.04 -4.80 -57.43
CA PRO A 60 28.80 -5.40 -56.12
C PRO A 60 30.00 -5.09 -55.22
N ASP A 61 29.77 -4.28 -54.19
CA ASP A 61 30.74 -4.09 -53.12
C ASP A 61 31.06 -5.46 -52.52
N PRO A 62 32.34 -5.73 -52.18
CA PRO A 62 32.70 -6.96 -51.50
C PRO A 62 31.84 -7.12 -50.26
N ASP A 63 31.30 -8.33 -50.07
CA ASP A 63 30.41 -8.63 -48.94
C ASP A 63 31.07 -8.15 -47.64
N PRO A 64 30.36 -7.34 -46.83
CA PRO A 64 30.90 -6.95 -45.54
C PRO A 64 31.22 -8.20 -44.73
N PRO A 65 32.29 -8.16 -43.90
CA PRO A 65 32.57 -9.26 -43.00
C PRO A 65 31.31 -9.57 -42.18
N PRO A 66 31.05 -10.85 -41.85
CA PRO A 66 29.89 -11.21 -41.04
C PRO A 66 29.91 -10.38 -39.75
N ASP A 67 28.75 -9.78 -39.45
CA ASP A 67 28.60 -9.02 -38.23
C ASP A 67 28.98 -9.91 -37.03
N PRO A 68 29.68 -9.35 -36.03
CA PRO A 68 29.97 -10.10 -34.81
C PRO A 68 28.66 -10.60 -34.21
N ASP A 69 28.64 -11.85 -33.73
CA ASP A 69 27.49 -12.41 -33.05
C ASP A 69 27.04 -11.43 -31.95
N PRO A 70 25.72 -11.18 -31.81
CA PRO A 70 25.22 -10.36 -30.73
C PRO A 70 25.68 -10.94 -29.39
N PRO A 71 26.04 -10.09 -28.41
CA PRO A 71 26.35 -10.59 -27.08
C PRO A 71 25.17 -11.43 -26.57
N PRO A 72 25.44 -12.52 -25.82
CA PRO A 72 24.37 -13.30 -25.21
C PRO A 72 23.46 -12.37 -24.42
N ASP A 73 22.15 -12.54 -24.58
CA ASP A 73 21.17 -11.78 -23.82
C ASP A 73 21.50 -11.92 -22.33
N PRO A 74 21.50 -10.82 -21.56
CA PRO A 74 21.63 -10.92 -20.11
C PRO A 74 20.53 -11.87 -19.63
N ASP A 75 20.93 -12.87 -18.82
CA ASP A 75 20.01 -13.86 -18.27
C ASP A 75 18.71 -13.14 -17.82
N PRO A 76 17.52 -13.66 -18.16
CA PRO A 76 16.25 -13.15 -17.65
C PRO A 76 16.15 -13.50 -16.17
N ASP A 77 16.98 -12.84 -15.37
CA ASP A 77 16.98 -12.85 -13.92
C ASP A 77 15.90 -11.86 -13.48
N HIS A 78 14.68 -12.10 -13.97
CA HIS A 78 13.49 -11.39 -13.61
C HIS A 78 13.01 -11.99 -12.28
N PRO A 79 13.12 -11.27 -11.15
CA PRO A 79 12.75 -11.80 -9.84
C PRO A 79 11.25 -12.13 -9.72
N ASP A 80 10.46 -11.86 -10.76
CA ASP A 80 9.04 -12.14 -10.91
C ASP A 80 8.70 -13.36 -11.82
N ASP A 81 9.66 -13.91 -12.57
CA ASP A 81 9.39 -15.01 -13.52
C ASP A 81 9.17 -16.37 -12.86
N THR A 82 9.55 -16.51 -11.58
CA THR A 82 9.17 -17.68 -10.78
C THR A 82 7.96 -17.33 -9.90
N MET A 83 6.76 -17.47 -10.46
CA MET A 83 5.48 -17.40 -9.72
C MET A 83 5.27 -18.58 -8.75
N ASP A 84 6.35 -19.16 -8.22
CA ASP A 84 6.25 -20.25 -7.26
C ASP A 84 5.94 -19.70 -5.86
N VAL A 85 4.68 -19.32 -5.67
CA VAL A 85 4.10 -18.99 -4.36
C VAL A 85 3.63 -20.24 -3.60
N SER A 86 4.00 -21.45 -4.04
CA SER A 86 3.41 -22.70 -3.55
C SER A 86 4.04 -23.27 -2.28
N THR A 87 4.69 -22.44 -1.45
CA THR A 87 4.95 -22.85 -0.07
C THR A 87 3.65 -22.82 0.72
N ILE A 88 2.93 -23.95 0.71
CA ILE A 88 1.76 -24.20 1.56
C ILE A 88 2.22 -24.03 3.01
N HIS A 89 2.00 -22.82 3.56
CA HIS A 89 2.16 -22.60 4.98
C HIS A 89 0.90 -23.15 5.66
N PRO A 90 1.05 -23.93 6.75
CA PRO A 90 -0.10 -24.34 7.54
C PRO A 90 -0.80 -23.07 8.03
N TYR A 91 -2.06 -22.91 7.65
CA TYR A 91 -2.87 -21.77 8.06
C TYR A 91 -2.99 -21.77 9.59
N LEU A 92 -2.40 -20.78 10.27
CA LEU A 92 -2.71 -20.58 11.68
C LEU A 92 -4.18 -20.21 11.79
N THR A 93 -4.92 -21.01 12.56
CA THR A 93 -6.31 -20.68 12.90
C THR A 93 -6.30 -19.50 13.87
N PRO A 94 -7.06 -18.42 13.59
CA PRO A 94 -7.18 -17.31 14.52
C PRO A 94 -7.59 -17.80 15.90
N THR A 95 -6.92 -17.31 16.94
CA THR A 95 -7.18 -17.68 18.32
C THR A 95 -7.79 -16.48 19.05
N PRO A 96 -8.92 -16.62 19.77
CA PRO A 96 -9.55 -15.47 20.43
C PRO A 96 -8.70 -14.88 21.56
N TYR A 97 -7.70 -15.60 22.07
CA TYR A 97 -6.87 -15.20 23.22
C TYR A 97 -5.50 -14.62 22.84
N SER A 98 -5.26 -14.34 21.56
CA SER A 98 -3.96 -13.80 21.14
C SER A 98 -3.79 -12.35 21.60
N ASN A 99 -2.55 -11.91 21.79
CA ASN A 99 -2.28 -10.52 22.17
C ASN A 99 -2.56 -9.48 21.03
N ILE A 100 -2.73 -9.95 19.80
CA ILE A 100 -2.93 -9.12 18.61
C ILE A 100 -4.35 -9.32 18.07
N ALA A 101 -5.15 -8.26 18.07
CA ALA A 101 -6.44 -8.24 17.41
C ALA A 101 -6.33 -7.66 16.00
N VAL A 102 -7.01 -8.26 15.04
CA VAL A 102 -7.14 -7.79 13.67
C VAL A 102 -8.60 -7.46 13.40
N PHE A 103 -8.85 -6.24 12.97
CA PHE A 103 -10.19 -5.79 12.61
C PHE A 103 -10.69 -6.54 11.36
N THR A 104 -11.88 -7.12 11.45
CA THR A 104 -12.51 -7.93 10.38
C THR A 104 -13.06 -7.09 9.21
N GLY A 105 -12.92 -5.77 9.24
CA GLY A 105 -13.21 -4.90 8.09
C GLY A 105 -12.13 -4.97 7.00
N GLY A 106 -12.50 -4.64 5.76
CA GLY A 106 -11.55 -4.47 4.66
C GLY A 106 -10.80 -5.75 4.27
N PHE A 107 -9.49 -5.63 4.03
CA PHE A 107 -8.62 -6.70 3.54
C PHE A 107 -7.91 -7.49 4.65
N TYR A 108 -8.62 -7.85 5.73
CA TYR A 108 -8.05 -8.64 6.82
C TYR A 108 -7.48 -10.02 6.45
N PRO A 109 -7.94 -10.75 5.40
CA PRO A 109 -7.34 -12.04 5.04
C PRO A 109 -5.87 -11.90 4.64
N SER A 110 -5.52 -10.82 3.93
CA SER A 110 -4.13 -10.52 3.54
C SER A 110 -3.25 -10.23 4.75
N THR A 111 -3.77 -9.47 5.72
CA THR A 111 -3.10 -9.24 7.01
C THR A 111 -2.90 -10.56 7.78
N GLY A 112 -3.90 -11.45 7.77
CA GLY A 112 -3.80 -12.77 8.37
C GLY A 112 -2.68 -13.62 7.76
N ILE A 113 -2.57 -13.64 6.42
CA ILE A 113 -1.47 -14.33 5.72
C ILE A 113 -0.10 -13.74 6.10
N LEU A 114 0.00 -12.42 6.22
CA LEU A 114 1.23 -11.76 6.67
C LEU A 114 1.62 -12.20 8.09
N LEU A 115 0.68 -12.17 9.04
CA LEU A 115 0.92 -12.59 10.41
C LEU A 115 1.27 -14.09 10.50
N GLN A 116 0.62 -14.92 9.68
CA GLN A 116 0.94 -16.34 9.55
C GLN A 116 2.37 -16.58 9.06
N ARG A 117 2.81 -15.85 8.03
CA ARG A 117 4.19 -15.93 7.51
C ARG A 117 5.23 -15.53 8.56
N LEU A 118 4.86 -14.62 9.46
CA LEU A 118 5.68 -14.21 10.59
C LEU A 118 5.55 -15.15 11.81
N ASN A 119 4.72 -16.19 11.73
CA ASN A 119 4.39 -17.10 12.83
C ASN A 119 3.86 -16.36 14.07
N ILE A 120 2.97 -15.39 13.86
CA ILE A 120 2.35 -14.58 14.90
C ILE A 120 0.87 -14.96 15.03
N GLU A 121 0.46 -15.34 16.24
CA GLU A 121 -0.95 -15.61 16.56
C GLU A 121 -1.76 -14.32 16.62
N TYR A 122 -3.01 -14.38 16.15
CA TYR A 122 -3.90 -13.24 16.11
C TYR A 122 -5.37 -13.64 16.31
N ALA A 123 -6.17 -12.66 16.75
CA ALA A 123 -7.60 -12.75 16.98
C ALA A 123 -8.31 -11.90 15.93
N LEU A 124 -9.51 -12.32 15.54
CA LEU A 124 -10.36 -11.56 14.65
C LEU A 124 -11.43 -10.83 15.46
N HIS A 125 -11.54 -9.53 15.27
CA HIS A 125 -12.49 -8.67 15.99
C HIS A 125 -13.35 -7.86 15.05
N ARG A 126 -14.64 -7.77 15.35
CA ARG A 126 -15.58 -6.97 14.55
C ARG A 126 -15.68 -5.53 15.03
N ASP A 127 -15.53 -5.31 16.32
CA ASP A 127 -15.76 -4.02 16.95
C ASP A 127 -14.63 -3.71 17.95
N VAL A 128 -14.36 -2.41 18.12
CA VAL A 128 -13.29 -1.88 18.99
C VAL A 128 -13.54 -2.10 20.50
N PRO A 129 -14.79 -2.08 21.01
CA PRO A 129 -15.04 -2.33 22.44
C PRO A 129 -14.69 -3.73 22.93
N GLU A 130 -14.40 -4.68 22.04
CA GLU A 130 -14.05 -6.07 22.39
C GLU A 130 -12.53 -6.26 22.57
N LEU A 131 -11.76 -5.16 22.68
CA LEU A 131 -10.30 -5.18 22.62
C LEU A 131 -9.58 -5.21 23.97
N ASP A 132 -10.30 -5.31 25.10
CA ASP A 132 -9.72 -5.19 26.45
C ASP A 132 -8.60 -6.20 26.74
N ASP A 133 -8.63 -7.38 26.11
CA ASP A 133 -7.65 -8.45 26.29
C ASP A 133 -6.47 -8.39 25.29
N HIS A 134 -6.42 -7.37 24.43
CA HIS A 134 -5.46 -7.26 23.33
C HIS A 134 -4.59 -6.00 23.47
N SER A 135 -3.28 -6.14 23.38
CA SER A 135 -2.38 -4.96 23.46
C SER A 135 -2.11 -4.30 22.10
N ILE A 136 -2.30 -5.03 21.01
CA ILE A 136 -2.09 -4.54 19.64
C ILE A 136 -3.38 -4.74 18.85
N PHE A 137 -3.84 -3.67 18.21
CA PHE A 137 -4.98 -3.69 17.32
C PHE A 137 -4.57 -3.27 15.91
N ILE A 138 -4.74 -4.17 14.95
CA ILE A 138 -4.38 -3.95 13.55
C ILE A 138 -5.65 -3.65 12.75
N ILE A 139 -5.64 -2.52 12.05
CA ILE A 139 -6.67 -2.08 11.12
C ILE A 139 -6.16 -2.30 9.70
N PRO A 140 -6.65 -3.32 8.97
CA PRO A 140 -6.23 -3.59 7.61
C PRO A 140 -6.60 -2.46 6.63
N SER A 141 -6.00 -2.49 5.44
CA SER A 141 -6.36 -1.57 4.36
C SER A 141 -7.85 -1.69 4.02
N GLY A 142 -8.49 -0.55 3.74
CA GLY A 142 -9.92 -0.47 3.42
C GLY A 142 -10.86 -0.75 4.60
N ALA A 143 -10.35 -1.10 5.78
CA ALA A 143 -11.19 -1.49 6.90
C ALA A 143 -11.93 -0.31 7.55
N LEU A 144 -11.49 0.92 7.28
CA LEU A 144 -12.14 2.15 7.72
C LEU A 144 -13.19 2.69 6.73
N MET A 145 -13.38 2.06 5.56
CA MET A 145 -14.40 2.50 4.60
C MET A 145 -15.80 2.44 5.21
N GLY A 146 -16.54 3.54 5.17
CA GLY A 146 -17.88 3.67 5.77
C GLY A 146 -17.85 3.87 7.29
N LYS A 147 -16.68 4.16 7.88
CA LYS A 147 -16.51 4.47 9.31
C LYS A 147 -15.95 5.87 9.55
N GLU A 148 -15.68 6.63 8.48
CA GLU A 148 -15.16 7.99 8.50
C GLU A 148 -15.99 8.95 9.36
N ASP A 149 -17.31 8.81 9.38
CA ASP A 149 -18.20 9.70 10.14
C ASP A 149 -18.65 9.11 11.48
N SER A 150 -18.19 7.89 11.81
CA SER A 150 -18.60 7.22 13.04
C SER A 150 -17.85 7.79 14.25
N LEU A 151 -18.50 8.72 14.96
CA LEU A 151 -17.98 9.27 16.22
C LEU A 151 -17.74 8.20 17.28
N VAL A 152 -18.63 7.20 17.36
CA VAL A 152 -18.51 6.07 18.31
C VAL A 152 -17.24 5.26 18.03
N PHE A 153 -16.97 4.96 16.77
CA PHE A 153 -15.78 4.21 16.38
C PHE A 153 -14.50 4.99 16.66
N LYS A 154 -14.45 6.29 16.30
CA LYS A 154 -13.30 7.16 16.59
C LYS A 154 -13.05 7.30 18.09
N GLN A 155 -14.11 7.46 18.87
CA GLN A 155 -14.01 7.57 20.33
C GLN A 155 -13.49 6.26 20.93
N ALA A 156 -13.99 5.11 20.48
CA ALA A 156 -13.49 3.81 20.94
C ALA A 156 -12.00 3.60 20.62
N LEU A 157 -11.53 4.00 19.43
CA LEU A 157 -10.10 3.95 19.09
C LEU A 157 -9.27 4.88 19.99
N LYS A 158 -9.80 6.07 20.28
CA LYS A 158 -9.15 7.04 21.18
C LYS A 158 -9.03 6.50 22.60
N ASP A 159 -10.09 5.89 23.11
CA ASP A 159 -10.11 5.29 24.45
C ASP A 159 -9.15 4.10 24.53
N TYR A 160 -9.18 3.19 23.55
CA TYR A 160 -8.24 2.08 23.45
C TYR A 160 -6.76 2.54 23.46
N ALA A 161 -6.43 3.58 22.68
CA ALA A 161 -5.08 4.14 22.67
C ALA A 161 -4.72 4.82 24.00
N LYS A 162 -5.67 5.50 24.64
CA LYS A 162 -5.49 6.15 25.95
C LYS A 162 -5.23 5.15 27.07
N ASP A 163 -5.83 3.97 26.97
CA ASP A 163 -5.64 2.87 27.93
C ASP A 163 -4.34 2.08 27.68
N GLY A 164 -3.51 2.52 26.72
CA GLY A 164 -2.18 1.98 26.44
C GLY A 164 -2.14 0.94 25.33
N GLY A 165 -3.25 0.74 24.62
CA GLY A 165 -3.31 -0.09 23.42
C GLY A 165 -2.50 0.51 22.27
N THR A 166 -1.90 -0.35 21.45
CA THR A 166 -1.19 0.06 20.22
C THR A 166 -2.08 -0.17 19.01
N ILE A 167 -2.25 0.85 18.17
CA ILE A 167 -3.01 0.75 16.92
C ILE A 167 -2.04 0.76 15.74
N ILE A 168 -2.14 -0.24 14.86
CA ILE A 168 -1.42 -0.31 13.58
C ILE A 168 -2.46 -0.19 12.48
N CYS A 169 -2.44 0.91 11.73
CA CYS A 169 -3.37 1.13 10.63
C CYS A 169 -2.63 1.07 9.29
N PHE A 170 -3.07 0.17 8.39
CA PHE A 170 -2.57 0.15 7.03
C PHE A 170 -3.36 1.14 6.18
N SER A 171 -2.72 2.24 5.80
CA SER A 171 -3.28 3.17 4.82
C SER A 171 -3.34 2.52 3.44
N GLN A 172 -4.23 3.01 2.58
CA GLN A 172 -4.09 2.76 1.16
C GLN A 172 -2.91 3.59 0.64
N GLN A 173 -2.06 2.97 -0.17
CA GLN A 173 -1.16 3.72 -1.02
C GLN A 173 -2.00 4.26 -2.18
N TYR A 174 -2.32 5.55 -2.16
CA TYR A 174 -2.78 6.23 -3.37
C TYR A 174 -1.59 6.23 -4.33
N GLY A 175 -1.74 5.55 -5.47
CA GLY A 175 -0.72 5.46 -6.52
C GLY A 175 -0.49 6.80 -7.21
#